data_AF-A0A323UDN7-F1
#
_entry.id   AF-A0A323UDN7-F1
#
_cell.length_a   1.000
_cell.length_b   1.000
_cell.length_c   1.000
_cell.angle_alpha   90.00
_cell.angle_beta   90.00
_cell.angle_gamma   90.00
#
_symmetry.space_group_name_H-M   'P 1'
#
loop_
_entity.id
_entity.type
_entity.pdbx_description
1 polymer ?
#
loop_
_entity_poly.entity_id
_entity_poly.type
_entity_poly.pdbx_seq_one_letter_code
_entity_poly.pdbx_strand_id
1 'polypeptide(L)' 'GGSPDMGGVSADGKRLWLSGRYHGEVYVFDTDLKKGGLIRRIRVGKGPHGLAIYPQPGRYSLGHTGVFR' A
#
# COMPACT_ATOMS: atom_id res chain seq x y z
N GLY A 1 5.51 5.70 16.89
CA GLY A 1 5.36 4.33 16.38
C GLY A 1 3.89 4.03 16.18
N GLY A 2 3.51 3.27 15.15
CA GLY A 2 2.10 2.94 14.84
C GLY A 2 1.75 2.97 13.34
N SER A 3 2.69 3.32 12.47
CA SER A 3 2.55 3.17 11.02
C SER A 3 3.80 2.47 10.48
N PRO A 4 3.69 1.72 9.36
CA PRO A 4 2.50 1.50 8.51
C PRO A 4 1.46 0.55 9.13
N ASP A 5 0.21 0.60 8.63
CA ASP A 5 -0.91 -0.21 9.12
C ASP A 5 -1.29 -1.33 8.12
N MET A 6 -1.83 -0.97 6.94
CA MET A 6 -2.20 -1.95 5.91
C MET A 6 -1.78 -1.51 4.51
N GLY A 7 -1.82 -2.43 3.55
CA GLY A 7 -1.41 -2.10 2.19
C GLY A 7 -1.48 -3.25 1.19
N GLY A 8 -0.85 -3.03 0.04
CA GLY A 8 -0.80 -4.01 -1.04
C GLY A 8 0.29 -3.70 -2.05
N VAL A 9 0.63 -4.69 -2.86
CA VAL A 9 1.56 -4.55 -3.97
C VAL A 9 0.78 -4.34 -5.27
N SER A 10 1.27 -3.51 -6.19
CA SER A 10 0.69 -3.36 -7.53
C SER A 10 0.80 -4.64 -8.34
N ALA A 11 -0.11 -4.86 -9.30
CA ALA A 11 -0.13 -6.09 -10.10
C ALA A 11 1.18 -6.40 -10.85
N ASP A 12 1.94 -5.37 -11.23
CA ASP A 12 3.25 -5.51 -11.87
C ASP A 12 4.41 -5.75 -10.90
N GLY A 13 4.13 -5.80 -9.58
CA GLY A 13 5.10 -6.03 -8.53
C GLY A 13 6.00 -4.83 -8.21
N LYS A 14 5.85 -3.68 -8.90
CA LYS A 14 6.83 -2.56 -8.83
C LYS A 14 6.58 -1.57 -7.70
N ARG A 15 5.38 -1.58 -7.10
CA ARG A 15 4.97 -0.60 -6.09
C ARG A 15 4.39 -1.30 -4.87
N LEU A 16 4.90 -0.95 -3.70
CA LEU A 16 4.29 -1.29 -2.41
C LEU A 16 3.57 -0.05 -1.87
N TRP A 17 2.28 -0.18 -1.60
CA TRP A 17 1.42 0.87 -1.07
C TRP A 17 1.07 0.57 0.37
N LEU A 18 1.28 1.50 1.28
CA LEU A 18 1.00 1.33 2.71
C LEU A 18 0.22 2.53 3.27
N SER A 19 -0.76 2.28 4.12
CA SER A 19 -1.46 3.30 4.88
C SER A 19 -0.67 3.69 6.12
N GLY A 20 -0.58 5.00 6.36
CA GLY A 20 0.00 5.59 7.55
C GLY A 20 -1.09 6.13 8.46
N ARG A 21 -1.83 5.24 9.15
CA ARG A 21 -3.00 5.60 9.98
C ARG A 21 -2.79 6.83 10.86
N TYR A 22 -1.66 6.87 11.59
CA TYR A 22 -1.37 7.95 12.53
C TYR A 22 -0.61 9.12 11.90
N HIS A 23 -0.16 8.99 10.66
CA HIS A 23 0.49 10.06 9.91
C HIS A 23 -0.46 10.77 8.94
N GLY A 24 -1.63 10.18 8.70
CA GLY A 24 -2.63 10.69 7.77
C GLY A 24 -2.15 10.67 6.32
N GLU A 25 -1.37 9.65 5.98
CA GLU A 25 -0.68 9.50 4.71
C GLU A 25 -0.89 8.13 4.09
N VAL A 26 -0.68 8.06 2.78
CA VAL A 26 -0.38 6.83 2.05
C VAL A 26 1.05 6.92 1.56
N TYR A 27 1.80 5.85 1.77
CA TYR A 27 3.17 5.68 1.34
C TYR A 27 3.22 4.84 0.08
N VAL A 28 4.09 5.22 -0.85
CA VAL A 28 4.41 4.41 -2.02
C VAL A 28 5.90 4.14 -2.01
N PHE A 29 6.26 2.87 -2.10
CA PHE A 29 7.64 2.41 -2.18
C PHE A 29 7.91 1.78 -3.55
N ASP A 30 9.11 1.99 -4.07
CA ASP A 30 9.65 1.16 -5.15
C ASP A 30 10.16 -0.16 -4.55
N THR A 31 9.79 -1.28 -5.17
CA THR A 31 10.16 -2.63 -4.71
C THR A 31 11.50 -3.10 -5.27
N ASP A 32 12.06 -2.42 -6.27
CA ASP A 32 13.40 -2.70 -6.77
C ASP A 32 14.42 -2.29 -5.71
N LEU A 33 15.01 -3.26 -5.01
CA LEU A 33 15.97 -3.02 -3.93
C LEU A 33 17.23 -2.26 -4.37
N LYS A 34 17.57 -2.26 -5.67
CA LYS A 34 18.73 -1.51 -6.19
C LYS A 34 18.40 -0.03 -6.40
N LYS A 35 17.13 0.29 -6.68
CA LYS A 35 16.61 1.66 -6.85
C LYS A 35 15.88 2.18 -5.62
N GLY A 36 15.68 1.31 -4.64
CA GLY A 36 14.47 1.26 -3.81
C GLY A 36 14.25 2.41 -2.86
N GLY A 37 13.08 2.36 -2.22
CA GLY A 37 12.74 3.25 -1.12
C GLY A 37 11.40 3.94 -1.29
N LEU A 38 11.10 4.84 -0.36
CA LEU A 38 9.90 5.64 -0.35
C LEU A 38 9.95 6.65 -1.51
N ILE A 39 9.05 6.51 -2.48
CA ILE A 39 9.00 7.40 -3.65
C ILE A 39 7.91 8.46 -3.55
N ARG A 40 6.88 8.24 -2.72
CA ARG A 40 5.79 9.21 -2.48
C ARG A 40 5.23 9.10 -1.07
N ARG A 41 4.87 10.27 -0.53
CA ARG A 41 3.95 10.44 0.60
C ARG A 41 2.74 11.21 0.09
N ILE A 42 1.56 10.64 0.23
CA ILE A 42 0.31 11.22 -0.25
C ILE A 42 -0.53 11.53 0.98
N ARG A 43 -0.89 12.80 1.19
CA ARG A 43 -1.67 13.20 2.36
C ARG A 43 -3.15 12.90 2.11
N VAL A 44 -3.77 12.15 3.01
CA VAL A 44 -5.15 11.66 2.86
C VAL A 44 -6.06 12.03 4.04
N GLY A 45 -5.53 12.75 5.03
CA GLY A 45 -6.29 13.13 6.22
C GLY A 45 -6.24 12.06 7.31
N LYS A 46 -7.11 12.17 8.33
CA LYS A 46 -6.97 11.39 9.57
C LYS A 46 -7.38 9.92 9.40
N GLY A 47 -6.53 9.00 9.88
CA GLY A 47 -6.88 7.60 10.09
C GLY A 47 -7.01 6.70 8.85
N PRO A 48 -6.18 6.83 7.79
CA PRO A 48 -6.22 5.86 6.70
C PRO A 48 -5.87 4.47 7.24
N HIS A 49 -6.80 3.53 7.11
CA HIS A 49 -6.69 2.19 7.68
C HIS A 49 -6.40 1.17 6.58
N GLY A 50 -7.40 0.78 5.79
CA GLY A 50 -7.24 -0.16 4.68
C GLY A 50 -6.95 0.50 3.33
N LEU A 51 -6.28 -0.24 2.43
CA LEU A 51 -6.06 0.15 1.04
C LEU A 51 -6.45 -1.01 0.12
N ALA A 52 -7.35 -0.74 -0.82
CA ALA A 52 -7.64 -1.64 -1.94
C ALA A 52 -6.80 -1.21 -3.16
N ILE A 53 -5.88 -2.07 -3.60
CA ILE A 53 -5.09 -1.85 -4.82
C ILE A 53 -5.71 -2.65 -5.97
N TYR A 54 -5.93 -2.04 -7.14
CA TYR A 54 -6.55 -2.73 -8.28
C TYR A 54 -5.81 -2.40 -9.60
N PRO A 55 -5.60 -3.40 -10.48
CA PRO A 55 -5.85 -4.83 -10.26
C PRO A 55 -4.93 -5.41 -9.16
N GLN A 56 -5.40 -6.47 -8.49
CA GLN A 56 -4.57 -7.19 -7.51
C GLN A 56 -3.50 -8.02 -8.25
N PRO A 57 -2.32 -8.25 -7.65
CA PRO A 57 -1.36 -9.20 -8.18
C PRO A 57 -1.94 -10.61 -8.14
N GLY A 58 -1.99 -11.27 -9.30
CA GLY A 58 -2.44 -12.65 -9.40
C GLY A 58 -3.95 -12.85 -9.26
N ARG A 59 -4.35 -14.12 -9.11
CA ARG A 59 -5.75 -14.58 -9.15
C ARG A 59 -6.51 -14.35 -7.83
N TYR A 60 -5.81 -14.20 -6.72
CA TYR A 60 -6.41 -14.15 -5.38
C TYR A 60 -5.94 -12.92 -4.62
N SER A 61 -6.83 -12.31 -3.86
CA SER A 61 -6.43 -11.25 -2.93
C SER A 61 -5.83 -11.86 -1.67
N LEU A 62 -4.63 -11.41 -1.30
CA LEU A 62 -3.93 -11.84 -0.08
C LEU A 62 -4.04 -10.77 1.03
N GLY A 63 -5.16 -10.05 1.11
CA GLY A 63 -5.34 -8.94 2.04
C GLY A 63 -6.77 -8.72 2.53
N HIS A 64 -6.89 -8.04 3.68
CA HIS A 64 -8.16 -7.83 4.41
C HIS A 64 -9.16 -6.90 3.69
N THR A 65 -8.74 -6.14 2.66
CA THR A 65 -9.57 -5.13 1.97
C THR A 65 -9.74 -5.39 0.47
N GLY A 66 -9.76 -6.67 0.08
CA GLY A 66 -9.93 -7.07 -1.31
C GLY A 66 -10.65 -8.40 -1.50
N VAL A 67 -11.71 -8.68 -0.71
CA VAL A 67 -12.53 -9.88 -0.92
C VAL A 67 -13.34 -9.71 -2.21
N PHE A 68 -12.71 -10.04 -3.33
CA PHE A 68 -13.33 -10.15 -4.64
C PHE A 68 -13.48 -11.65 -4.96
N ARG A 69 -14.67 -12.03 -5.47
CA ARG A 69 -14.99 -13.40 -5.89
C ARG A 69 -14.66 -13.56 -7.37
#